data_AF-A0A034WHE3-F1
#
_entry.id   AF-A0A034WHE3-F1
#
_cell.length_a   1.000
_cell.length_b   1.000
_cell.length_c   1.000
_cell.angle_alpha   90.00
_cell.angle_beta   90.00
_cell.angle_gamma   90.00
#
_symmetry.space_group_name_H-M   'P 1'
#
loop_
_entity.id
_entity.type
_entity.pdbx_description
1 polymer ?
#
loop_
_entity_poly.entity_id
_entity_poly.type
_entity_poly.pdbx_seq_one_letter_code
_entity_poly.pdbx_strand_id
1 'polypeptide(L)'
;MATKYAMLARTSRLQSVASTEELEEATTELQNFTVAAGTLIKVASEQSAPTDDLQVFVYDPVLREPNTTRKYQCAQDSLLPVSDDLWPFIVSIPEPNRRLQLVQDSSRCNWLYTAMPGDVVSVPARYFDRDDFRLFECIICYIGPVPEIHPVGYFFGLELLDDVQSPQTADISFTRKYFECDADAAIFITADRILPTPLPQDEEIESANEAPESSWSLTNFIQNTVDSIRASLPL
;
A
#
# COMPACT_ATOMS: atom_id res chain seq x y z
N MET A 1 10.87 -16.92 4.39
CA MET A 1 11.74 -15.75 4.18
C MET A 1 11.43 -14.75 5.27
N ALA A 2 12.43 -14.17 5.95
CA ALA A 2 12.17 -13.12 6.93
C ALA A 2 11.78 -11.85 6.16
N THR A 3 10.58 -11.31 6.39
CA THR A 3 10.16 -10.07 5.75
C THR A 3 10.87 -8.88 6.41
N LYS A 4 11.31 -7.93 5.61
CA LYS A 4 11.94 -6.68 6.10
C LYS A 4 10.94 -5.79 6.80
N TYR A 5 9.67 -5.88 6.39
CA TYR A 5 8.58 -5.08 6.87
C TYR A 5 7.56 -5.93 7.64
N ALA A 6 6.96 -5.29 8.63
CA ALA A 6 5.92 -5.86 9.46
C ALA A 6 4.95 -4.75 9.89
N MET A 7 3.90 -5.16 10.57
CA MET A 7 2.92 -4.28 11.18
C MET A 7 2.61 -4.78 12.59
N LEU A 8 2.28 -3.89 13.52
CA LEU A 8 1.81 -4.31 14.83
C LEU A 8 0.44 -4.99 14.71
N ALA A 9 0.36 -6.26 15.09
CA ALA A 9 -0.89 -7.04 15.08
C ALA A 9 -1.87 -6.58 16.16
N ARG A 10 -1.37 -5.91 17.21
CA ARG A 10 -2.11 -5.39 18.36
C ARG A 10 -1.40 -4.18 18.95
N THR A 11 -2.13 -3.37 19.71
CA THR A 11 -1.53 -2.27 20.47
C THR A 11 -0.48 -2.84 21.41
N SER A 12 0.76 -2.38 21.26
CA SER A 12 1.93 -2.99 21.90
C SER A 12 2.80 -1.93 22.55
N ARG A 13 3.52 -2.34 23.59
CA ARG A 13 4.51 -1.48 24.25
C ARG A 13 5.85 -1.65 23.57
N LEU A 14 6.42 -0.55 23.08
CA LEU A 14 7.75 -0.47 22.51
C LEU A 14 8.70 0.18 23.52
N GLN A 15 9.85 -0.43 23.77
CA GLN A 15 10.88 0.13 24.64
C GLN A 15 12.05 0.64 23.80
N SER A 16 12.49 1.88 23.99
CA SER A 16 13.64 2.42 23.27
C SER A 16 14.92 1.66 23.62
N VAL A 17 15.77 1.38 22.64
CA VAL A 17 17.10 0.79 22.87
C VAL A 17 18.13 1.91 23.05
N ALA A 18 19.03 1.78 24.03
CA ALA A 18 20.10 2.74 24.26
C ALA A 18 21.10 2.76 23.08
N SER A 19 21.53 3.94 22.67
CA SER A 19 22.52 4.16 21.62
C SER A 19 23.90 3.71 22.13
N THR A 20 24.60 2.82 21.41
CA THR A 20 25.95 2.39 21.79
C THR A 20 26.99 3.53 21.75
N GLU A 21 26.69 4.64 21.09
CA GLU A 21 27.56 5.82 21.00
C GLU A 21 27.42 6.80 22.19
N GLU A 22 26.45 6.59 23.09
CA GLU A 22 26.20 7.45 24.26
C GLU A 22 26.73 6.84 25.58
N LEU A 23 27.64 5.88 25.49
CA LEU A 23 28.18 5.13 26.64
C LEU A 23 29.16 5.92 27.53
N GLU A 24 29.41 7.19 27.23
CA GLU A 24 30.15 8.09 28.10
C GLU A 24 29.18 9.12 28.72
N GLU A 25 28.77 8.85 29.96
CA GLU A 25 28.19 9.78 30.96
C GLU A 25 26.67 10.05 31.04
N ALA A 26 25.79 9.47 30.22
CA ALA A 26 24.35 9.62 30.41
C ALA A 26 23.66 8.32 30.88
N THR A 27 22.96 8.36 32.01
CA THR A 27 21.94 7.37 32.35
C THR A 27 20.82 7.49 31.32
N THR A 28 20.90 6.72 30.22
CA THR A 28 19.89 6.75 29.17
C THR A 28 18.61 6.13 29.73
N GLU A 29 17.65 6.98 30.14
CA GLU A 29 16.34 6.50 30.58
C GLU A 29 15.65 5.78 29.41
N LEU A 30 15.41 4.47 29.60
CA LEU A 30 14.68 3.67 28.62
C LEU A 30 13.22 4.15 28.57
N GLN A 31 12.85 4.78 27.47
CA GLN A 31 11.50 5.28 27.26
C GLN A 31 10.60 4.16 26.75
N ASN A 32 9.36 4.17 27.23
CA ASN A 32 8.34 3.21 26.81
C ASN A 32 7.22 3.95 26.09
N PHE A 33 6.81 3.41 24.95
CA PHE A 33 5.76 3.96 24.11
C PHE A 33 4.67 2.93 23.92
N THR A 34 3.41 3.35 24.06
CA THR A 34 2.28 2.50 23.66
C THR A 34 1.93 2.86 22.23
N VAL A 35 2.08 1.90 21.32
CA VAL A 35 1.91 2.09 19.88
C VAL A 35 0.72 1.29 19.40
N ALA A 36 -0.12 1.90 18.57
CA ALA A 36 -1.37 1.33 18.12
C ALA A 36 -1.18 0.08 17.25
N ALA A 37 -2.20 -0.79 17.24
CA ALA A 37 -2.30 -1.83 16.22
C ALA A 37 -2.35 -1.21 14.82
N GLY A 38 -1.77 -1.88 13.83
CA GLY A 38 -1.70 -1.36 12.46
C GLY A 38 -0.55 -0.39 12.18
N THR A 39 0.24 -0.03 13.20
CA THR A 39 1.44 0.79 13.00
C THR A 39 2.49 -0.01 12.22
N LEU A 40 3.10 0.66 11.25
CA LEU A 40 4.07 0.10 10.33
C LEU A 40 5.45 0.01 10.96
N ILE A 41 6.10 -1.14 10.79
CA ILE A 41 7.35 -1.51 11.43
C ILE A 41 8.36 -1.98 10.39
N LYS A 42 9.60 -1.54 10.52
CA LYS A 42 10.74 -2.11 9.81
C LYS A 42 11.61 -2.89 10.79
N VAL A 43 11.83 -4.16 10.50
CA VAL A 43 12.68 -5.02 11.35
C VAL A 43 14.14 -4.60 11.14
N ALA A 44 14.86 -4.35 12.24
CA ALA A 44 16.30 -4.12 12.16
C ALA A 44 16.97 -5.47 11.88
N SER A 45 17.56 -5.63 10.69
CA SER A 45 18.26 -6.87 10.34
C SER A 45 19.46 -7.08 11.25
N GLU A 46 19.64 -8.35 11.63
CA GLU A 46 20.70 -8.98 12.44
C GLU A 46 20.39 -9.20 13.92
N GLN A 47 20.33 -10.49 14.24
CA GLN A 47 20.20 -11.09 15.56
C GLN A 47 21.25 -10.54 16.52
N SER A 48 20.81 -10.14 17.70
CA SER A 48 21.62 -10.39 18.89
C SER A 48 20.70 -10.75 20.05
N ALA A 49 21.00 -11.91 20.64
CA ALA A 49 20.42 -12.52 21.82
C ALA A 49 19.19 -13.47 21.62
N PRO A 50 19.13 -14.57 22.39
CA PRO A 50 18.05 -15.55 22.41
C PRO A 50 16.88 -15.03 23.26
N THR A 51 16.41 -13.84 22.96
CA THR A 51 15.28 -13.19 23.64
C THR A 51 14.12 -13.07 22.67
N ASP A 52 12.90 -13.31 23.14
CA ASP A 52 11.65 -13.22 22.34
C ASP A 52 11.36 -11.80 21.78
N ASP A 53 12.25 -10.84 22.05
CA ASP A 53 12.17 -9.44 21.65
C ASP A 53 13.05 -9.14 20.43
N LEU A 54 12.45 -8.53 19.41
CA LEU A 54 13.08 -8.07 18.18
C LEU A 54 13.39 -6.57 18.24
N GLN A 55 14.52 -6.16 17.65
CA GLN A 55 14.81 -4.75 17.41
C GLN A 55 14.10 -4.26 16.15
N VAL A 56 13.40 -3.14 16.28
CA VAL A 56 12.55 -2.59 15.23
C VAL A 56 12.65 -1.08 15.13
N PHE A 57 12.32 -0.54 13.95
CA PHE A 57 12.08 0.88 13.74
C PHE A 57 10.59 1.10 13.50
N VAL A 58 10.02 2.14 14.11
CA VAL A 58 8.68 2.62 13.73
C VAL A 58 8.81 3.32 12.38
N TYR A 59 8.07 2.84 11.39
CA TYR A 59 8.13 3.32 10.01
C TYR A 59 6.72 3.70 9.55
N ASP A 60 6.06 4.58 10.31
CA ASP A 60 4.73 5.05 9.98
C ASP A 60 4.79 6.49 9.46
N PRO A 61 4.41 6.75 8.20
CA PRO A 61 4.44 8.11 7.65
C PRO A 61 3.39 9.02 8.33
N VAL A 62 2.37 8.45 8.97
CA VAL A 62 1.27 9.18 9.61
C VAL A 62 1.58 9.41 11.09
N LEU A 63 2.10 8.40 11.79
CA LEU A 63 2.45 8.50 13.20
C LEU A 63 3.93 8.86 13.36
N ARG A 64 4.20 10.13 13.68
CA ARG A 64 5.56 10.65 13.92
C ARG A 64 6.12 10.28 15.31
N GLU A 65 5.28 9.73 16.17
CA GLU A 65 5.66 9.22 17.48
C GLU A 65 5.41 7.70 17.55
N PRO A 66 6.36 6.92 18.09
CA PRO A 66 7.67 7.33 18.60
C PRO A 66 8.68 7.63 17.48
N ASN A 67 9.84 8.21 17.82
CA ASN A 67 10.84 8.67 16.85
C ASN A 67 11.25 7.56 15.86
N THR A 68 10.96 7.77 14.58
CA THR A 68 11.15 6.79 13.50
C THR A 68 12.61 6.45 13.18
N THR A 69 13.58 7.23 13.69
CA THR A 69 15.02 6.95 13.50
C THR A 69 15.63 6.13 14.63
N ARG A 70 14.92 5.96 15.76
CA ARG A 70 15.40 5.17 16.90
C ARG A 70 15.01 3.71 16.78
N LYS A 71 15.82 2.85 17.40
CA LYS A 71 15.52 1.43 17.58
C LYS A 71 14.67 1.22 18.82
N TYR A 72 13.72 0.31 18.71
CA TYR A 72 12.85 -0.13 19.79
C TYR A 72 12.89 -1.65 19.91
N GLN A 73 12.59 -2.18 21.09
CA GLN A 73 12.30 -3.59 21.31
C GLN A 73 10.79 -3.84 21.25
N CYS A 74 10.42 -4.94 20.58
CA CYS A 74 9.05 -5.41 20.44
C CYS A 74 9.02 -6.94 20.51
N ALA A 75 8.05 -7.50 21.22
CA ALA A 75 7.82 -8.94 21.21
C ALA A 75 7.48 -9.43 19.79
N GLN A 76 8.10 -10.53 19.36
CA GLN A 76 7.96 -11.06 18.00
C GLN A 76 6.51 -11.44 17.65
N ASP A 77 5.77 -11.98 18.61
CA ASP A 77 4.37 -12.40 18.46
C ASP A 77 3.38 -11.22 18.32
N SER A 78 3.88 -9.99 18.48
CA SER A 78 3.14 -8.76 18.27
C SER A 78 3.30 -8.21 16.85
N LEU A 79 4.17 -8.82 16.04
CA LEU A 79 4.43 -8.45 14.66
C LEU A 79 3.69 -9.35 13.68
N LEU A 80 3.01 -8.72 12.72
CA LEU A 80 2.42 -9.36 11.56
C LEU A 80 3.35 -9.09 10.34
N PRO A 81 4.03 -10.11 9.80
CA PRO A 81 4.85 -9.98 8.60
C PRO A 81 4.06 -9.44 7.41
N VAL A 82 4.63 -8.52 6.65
CA VAL A 82 4.06 -8.02 5.38
C VAL A 82 5.07 -8.28 4.27
N SER A 83 4.63 -8.87 3.16
CA SER A 83 5.50 -9.14 2.01
C SER A 83 5.92 -7.84 1.33
N ASP A 84 7.09 -7.86 0.67
CA ASP A 84 7.60 -6.69 -0.05
C ASP A 84 6.67 -6.29 -1.22
N ASP A 85 5.98 -7.25 -1.82
CA ASP A 85 5.01 -7.02 -2.91
C ASP A 85 3.71 -6.36 -2.42
N LEU A 86 3.26 -6.68 -1.21
CA LEU A 86 2.05 -6.10 -0.63
C LEU A 86 2.33 -4.72 0.00
N TRP A 87 3.56 -4.51 0.48
CA TRP A 87 3.97 -3.33 1.23
C TRP A 87 3.60 -1.98 0.60
N PRO A 88 3.78 -1.74 -0.73
CA PRO A 88 3.42 -0.47 -1.36
C PRO A 88 1.94 -0.11 -1.17
N PHE A 89 1.04 -1.10 -1.15
CA PHE A 89 -0.40 -0.88 -0.96
C PHE A 89 -0.75 -0.57 0.51
N ILE A 90 0.01 -1.12 1.46
CA ILE A 90 -0.27 -0.95 2.88
C ILE A 90 0.22 0.41 3.37
N VAL A 91 1.41 0.83 2.94
CA VAL A 91 2.05 2.06 3.42
C VAL A 91 1.35 3.35 2.96
N SER A 92 0.53 3.29 1.91
CA SER A 92 -0.28 4.43 1.44
C SER A 92 -1.59 4.62 2.23
N ILE A 93 -2.04 3.62 3.00
CA ILE A 93 -3.27 3.72 3.78
C ILE A 93 -3.01 4.59 5.00
N PRO A 94 -3.77 5.68 5.25
CA PRO A 94 -3.49 6.55 6.39
C PRO A 94 -3.89 5.93 7.74
N GLU A 95 -5.00 5.18 7.79
CA GLU A 95 -5.56 4.69 9.04
C GLU A 95 -4.96 3.33 9.46
N PRO A 96 -4.30 3.23 10.64
CA PRO A 96 -3.67 1.99 11.10
C PRO A 96 -4.63 0.79 11.15
N ASN A 97 -5.85 1.00 11.66
CA ASN A 97 -6.84 -0.07 11.76
C ASN A 97 -7.23 -0.65 10.39
N ARG A 98 -7.25 0.19 9.34
CA ARG A 98 -7.63 -0.24 7.98
C ARG A 98 -6.51 -1.01 7.31
N ARG A 99 -5.25 -0.63 7.57
CA ARG A 99 -4.07 -1.44 7.20
C ARG A 99 -4.18 -2.85 7.78
N LEU A 100 -4.46 -2.94 9.08
CA LEU A 100 -4.58 -4.22 9.77
C LEU A 100 -5.71 -5.08 9.21
N GLN A 101 -6.88 -4.47 8.99
CA GLN A 101 -8.01 -5.16 8.35
C GLN A 101 -7.67 -5.70 6.96
N LEU A 102 -6.96 -4.92 6.13
CA LEU A 102 -6.58 -5.35 4.79
C LEU A 102 -5.59 -6.53 4.83
N VAL A 103 -4.55 -6.46 5.66
CA VAL A 103 -3.53 -7.53 5.75
C VAL A 103 -4.12 -8.82 6.34
N GLN A 104 -5.12 -8.71 7.22
CA GLN A 104 -5.84 -9.88 7.75
C GLN A 104 -6.79 -10.52 6.74
N ASP A 105 -7.20 -9.79 5.70
CA ASP A 105 -8.04 -10.29 4.63
C ASP A 105 -7.18 -10.94 3.53
N SER A 106 -6.94 -12.24 3.67
CA SER A 106 -6.14 -13.01 2.70
C SER A 106 -6.73 -12.99 1.29
N SER A 107 -8.05 -12.87 1.14
CA SER A 107 -8.69 -12.84 -0.17
C SER A 107 -8.37 -11.54 -0.92
N ARG A 108 -8.43 -10.41 -0.21
CA ARG A 108 -8.06 -9.10 -0.76
C ARG A 108 -6.56 -8.98 -1.00
N CYS A 109 -5.73 -9.54 -0.11
CA CYS A 109 -4.30 -9.61 -0.33
C CYS A 109 -3.95 -10.42 -1.58
N ASN A 110 -4.61 -11.56 -1.79
CA ASN A 110 -4.40 -12.38 -3.00
C ASN A 110 -4.81 -11.62 -4.27
N TRP A 111 -5.94 -10.90 -4.24
CA TRP A 111 -6.35 -10.06 -5.36
C TRP A 111 -5.33 -8.95 -5.66
N LEU A 112 -4.72 -8.32 -4.64
CA LEU A 112 -3.70 -7.29 -4.85
C LEU A 112 -2.45 -7.79 -5.59
N TYR A 113 -2.11 -9.07 -5.47
CA TYR A 113 -1.00 -9.65 -6.25
C TYR A 113 -1.34 -9.80 -7.74
N THR A 114 -2.61 -9.84 -8.10
CA THR A 114 -3.08 -10.06 -9.48
C THR A 114 -3.71 -8.82 -10.11
N ALA A 115 -4.03 -7.80 -9.32
CA ALA A 115 -4.70 -6.59 -9.78
C ALA A 115 -3.84 -5.85 -10.82
N MET A 116 -4.47 -5.45 -11.92
CA MET A 116 -3.79 -4.77 -13.03
C MET A 116 -4.69 -3.71 -13.69
N PRO A 117 -4.10 -2.73 -14.41
CA PRO A 117 -4.88 -1.85 -15.26
C PRO A 117 -5.74 -2.64 -16.25
N GLY A 118 -7.00 -2.23 -16.40
CA GLY A 118 -8.03 -2.95 -17.16
C GLY A 118 -9.05 -3.69 -16.29
N ASP A 119 -8.71 -4.01 -15.04
CA ASP A 119 -9.65 -4.69 -14.14
C ASP A 119 -10.81 -3.77 -13.74
N VAL A 120 -12.02 -4.33 -13.68
CA VAL A 120 -13.21 -3.63 -13.18
C VAL A 120 -13.34 -3.83 -11.68
N VAL A 121 -13.54 -2.73 -10.97
CA VAL A 121 -13.66 -2.70 -9.52
C VAL A 121 -14.80 -1.78 -9.08
N SER A 122 -15.22 -1.92 -7.83
CA SER A 122 -16.23 -1.06 -7.22
C SER A 122 -15.66 -0.24 -6.07
N VAL A 123 -16.07 1.03 -5.97
CA VAL A 123 -15.71 1.93 -4.87
C VAL A 123 -16.97 2.45 -4.17
N PRO A 124 -17.17 2.15 -2.87
CA PRO A 124 -18.26 2.72 -2.09
C PRO A 124 -18.18 4.25 -1.97
N ALA A 125 -19.27 4.94 -2.31
CA ALA A 125 -19.37 6.39 -2.27
C ALA A 125 -19.20 7.00 -0.87
N ARG A 126 -19.51 6.23 0.18
CA ARG A 126 -19.28 6.60 1.59
C ARG A 126 -17.83 6.98 1.93
N TYR A 127 -16.86 6.66 1.07
CA TYR A 127 -15.46 7.08 1.25
C TYR A 127 -15.16 8.52 0.81
N PHE A 128 -16.17 9.23 0.29
CA PHE A 128 -16.07 10.61 -0.19
C PHE A 128 -17.11 11.52 0.48
N ASP A 129 -17.39 11.28 1.76
CA ASP A 129 -18.32 12.06 2.58
C ASP A 129 -19.74 12.19 1.98
N ARG A 130 -20.14 11.19 1.19
CA ARG A 130 -21.51 11.05 0.68
C ARG A 130 -22.28 10.07 1.57
N ASP A 131 -23.39 10.52 2.13
CA ASP A 131 -24.36 9.70 2.88
C ASP A 131 -25.24 8.85 1.95
N ASP A 132 -24.64 8.22 0.93
CA ASP A 132 -25.33 7.30 0.04
C ASP A 132 -24.64 5.93 -0.02
N PHE A 133 -25.44 4.92 -0.37
CA PHE A 133 -24.99 3.53 -0.49
C PHE A 133 -24.52 3.19 -1.91
N ARG A 134 -24.21 4.19 -2.75
CA ARG A 134 -23.82 3.97 -4.13
C ARG A 134 -22.46 3.28 -4.18
N LEU A 135 -22.31 2.41 -5.17
CA LEU A 135 -21.02 1.90 -5.61
C LEU A 135 -20.70 2.57 -6.93
N PHE A 136 -19.52 3.16 -7.03
CA PHE A 136 -18.96 3.59 -8.30
C PHE A 136 -18.33 2.39 -8.98
N GLU A 137 -18.81 2.02 -10.16
CA GLU A 137 -18.12 1.07 -11.01
C GLU A 137 -16.99 1.79 -11.73
N CYS A 138 -15.78 1.24 -11.63
CA CYS A 138 -14.60 1.84 -12.19
C CYS A 138 -13.75 0.81 -12.90
N ILE A 139 -12.93 1.27 -13.84
CA ILE A 139 -11.82 0.51 -14.40
C ILE A 139 -10.51 1.02 -13.80
N ILE A 140 -9.58 0.11 -13.49
CA ILE A 140 -8.24 0.49 -13.04
C ILE A 140 -7.46 0.99 -14.25
N CYS A 141 -6.97 2.23 -14.20
CA CYS A 141 -6.14 2.81 -15.25
C CYS A 141 -4.68 2.95 -14.82
N TYR A 142 -4.42 3.01 -13.51
CA TYR A 142 -3.08 3.20 -12.97
C TYR A 142 -2.94 2.52 -11.60
N ILE A 143 -1.76 1.95 -11.34
CA ILE A 143 -1.35 1.46 -10.02
C ILE A 143 0.07 1.94 -9.76
N GLY A 144 0.26 2.77 -8.74
CA GLY A 144 1.60 3.29 -8.44
C GLY A 144 1.61 4.51 -7.52
N PRO A 145 2.78 5.13 -7.32
CA PRO A 145 2.93 6.26 -6.43
C PRO A 145 2.26 7.52 -6.98
N VAL A 146 1.63 8.31 -6.09
CA VAL A 146 1.02 9.60 -6.43
C VAL A 146 1.48 10.65 -5.40
N PRO A 147 2.67 11.26 -5.59
CA PRO A 147 3.27 12.15 -4.60
C PRO A 147 2.45 13.40 -4.28
N GLU A 148 1.56 13.82 -5.19
CA GLU A 148 0.61 14.91 -4.94
C GLU A 148 -0.41 14.58 -3.84
N ILE A 149 -0.70 13.30 -3.62
CA ILE A 149 -1.64 12.83 -2.58
C ILE A 149 -0.88 12.39 -1.33
N HIS A 150 0.13 11.53 -1.50
CA HIS A 150 0.90 10.99 -0.38
C HIS A 150 2.32 10.63 -0.84
N PRO A 151 3.37 10.92 -0.04
CA PRO A 151 4.77 10.79 -0.47
C PRO A 151 5.24 9.34 -0.64
N VAL A 152 4.50 8.35 -0.12
CA VAL A 152 4.87 6.94 -0.14
C VAL A 152 3.68 6.04 -0.43
N GLY A 153 3.98 4.86 -0.97
CA GLY A 153 3.00 3.81 -1.27
C GLY A 153 2.25 4.02 -2.57
N TYR A 154 1.37 3.09 -2.89
CA TYR A 154 0.64 3.02 -4.14
C TYR A 154 -0.82 3.42 -3.98
N PHE A 155 -1.33 4.08 -5.01
CA PHE A 155 -2.72 4.40 -5.21
C PHE A 155 -3.20 3.71 -6.49
N PHE A 156 -4.48 3.45 -6.53
CA PHE A 156 -5.19 3.08 -7.76
C PHE A 156 -5.75 4.36 -8.36
N GLY A 157 -5.33 4.66 -9.58
CA GLY A 157 -6.00 5.62 -10.45
C GLY A 157 -7.10 4.89 -11.22
N LEU A 158 -8.32 5.33 -11.03
CA LEU A 158 -9.54 4.70 -11.52
C LEU A 158 -10.28 5.66 -12.44
N GLU A 159 -10.88 5.14 -13.50
CA GLU A 159 -11.83 5.85 -14.34
C GLU A 159 -13.24 5.34 -14.06
N LEU A 160 -14.17 6.26 -13.84
CA LEU A 160 -15.59 6.00 -13.60
C LEU A 160 -16.25 5.50 -14.89
N LEU A 161 -17.00 4.40 -14.79
CA LEU A 161 -17.79 3.87 -15.91
C LEU A 161 -19.19 4.50 -16.01
N ASP A 162 -19.67 5.07 -14.90
CA ASP A 162 -20.93 5.80 -14.86
C ASP A 162 -20.76 7.26 -15.31
N ASP A 163 -21.79 7.83 -15.96
CA ASP A 163 -21.90 9.27 -16.32
C ASP A 163 -22.12 10.16 -15.07
N VAL A 164 -21.34 9.94 -14.02
CA VAL A 164 -21.40 10.67 -12.74
C VAL A 164 -20.11 11.41 -12.53
N GLN A 165 -20.21 12.69 -12.14
CA GLN A 165 -19.03 13.47 -11.80
C GLN A 165 -18.31 12.90 -10.57
N SER A 166 -16.99 12.74 -10.71
CA SER A 166 -16.09 12.30 -9.67
C SER A 166 -16.24 13.17 -8.42
N PRO A 167 -16.26 12.55 -7.22
CA PRO A 167 -16.26 13.31 -5.98
C PRO A 167 -14.93 14.03 -5.71
N GLN A 168 -13.87 13.71 -6.44
CA GLN A 168 -12.52 14.24 -6.24
C GLN A 168 -12.11 15.29 -7.29
N THR A 169 -12.98 15.67 -8.23
CA THR A 169 -12.63 16.51 -9.39
C THR A 169 -11.83 17.77 -9.07
N ALA A 170 -12.12 18.44 -7.95
CA ALA A 170 -11.43 19.65 -7.55
C ALA A 170 -9.97 19.40 -7.07
N ASP A 171 -9.69 18.21 -6.58
CA ASP A 171 -8.44 17.87 -5.87
C ASP A 171 -7.42 17.16 -6.77
N ILE A 172 -7.86 16.58 -7.90
CA ILE A 172 -7.04 15.71 -8.76
C ILE A 172 -6.76 16.30 -10.14
N SER A 173 -6.55 17.62 -10.22
CA SER A 173 -6.18 18.31 -11.49
C SER A 173 -4.91 17.76 -12.16
N PHE A 174 -4.10 16.97 -11.45
CA PHE A 174 -2.91 16.29 -11.93
C PHE A 174 -3.17 14.92 -12.59
N THR A 175 -4.42 14.45 -12.71
CA THR A 175 -4.79 13.11 -13.20
C THR A 175 -4.07 12.72 -14.50
N ARG A 176 -4.04 13.63 -15.50
CA ARG A 176 -3.42 13.40 -16.82
C ARG A 176 -1.91 13.14 -16.79
N LYS A 177 -1.24 13.27 -15.63
CA LYS A 177 0.16 12.83 -15.45
C LYS A 177 0.30 11.31 -15.35
N TYR A 178 -0.78 10.62 -14.98
CA TYR A 178 -0.76 9.20 -14.61
C TYR A 178 -1.48 8.31 -15.63
N PHE A 179 -2.62 8.76 -16.15
CA PHE A 179 -3.39 8.05 -17.17
C PHE A 179 -4.26 9.03 -17.98
N GLU A 180 -4.68 8.61 -19.18
CA GLU A 180 -5.50 9.41 -20.09
C GLU A 180 -6.96 9.45 -19.65
N CYS A 181 -7.25 10.25 -18.61
CA CYS A 181 -8.60 10.48 -18.12
C CYS A 181 -8.72 11.90 -17.57
N ASP A 182 -9.91 12.47 -17.65
CA ASP A 182 -10.22 13.78 -17.09
C ASP A 182 -10.58 13.69 -15.60
N ALA A 183 -10.29 14.77 -14.86
CA ALA A 183 -10.49 14.82 -13.41
C ALA A 183 -11.98 14.69 -13.01
N ASP A 184 -12.91 14.95 -13.92
CA ASP A 184 -14.34 14.76 -13.73
C ASP A 184 -14.77 13.29 -13.78
N ALA A 185 -13.98 12.41 -14.39
CA ALA A 185 -14.22 10.98 -14.45
C ALA A 185 -13.20 10.14 -13.65
N ALA A 186 -12.17 10.75 -13.07
CA ALA A 186 -11.11 10.04 -12.38
C ALA A 186 -11.31 9.95 -10.85
N ILE A 187 -10.81 8.88 -10.23
CA ILE A 187 -10.69 8.72 -8.78
C ILE A 187 -9.29 8.19 -8.46
N PHE A 188 -8.66 8.72 -7.42
CA PHE A 188 -7.47 8.12 -6.79
C PHE A 188 -7.81 7.59 -5.41
N ILE A 189 -7.49 6.33 -5.17
CA ILE A 189 -7.86 5.66 -3.93
C ILE A 189 -6.86 4.59 -3.48
N THR A 190 -6.86 4.30 -2.18
CA THR A 190 -6.05 3.24 -1.57
C THR A 190 -6.73 1.87 -1.65
N ALA A 191 -5.91 0.82 -1.64
CA ALA A 191 -6.34 -0.58 -1.79
C ALA A 191 -7.46 -0.99 -0.84
N ASP A 192 -7.43 -0.51 0.41
CA ASP A 192 -8.39 -0.86 1.46
C ASP A 192 -9.82 -0.37 1.18
N ARG A 193 -10.02 0.55 0.24
CA ARG A 193 -11.32 1.09 -0.15
C ARG A 193 -11.91 0.46 -1.42
N ILE A 194 -11.14 -0.36 -2.11
CA ILE A 194 -11.58 -1.01 -3.36
C ILE A 194 -12.25 -2.35 -3.04
N LEU A 195 -13.38 -2.59 -3.69
CA LEU A 195 -14.05 -3.88 -3.74
C LEU A 195 -13.74 -4.53 -5.09
N PRO A 196 -12.98 -5.64 -5.11
CA PRO A 196 -12.77 -6.40 -6.33
C PRO A 196 -14.12 -6.93 -6.82
N THR A 197 -14.45 -6.65 -8.08
CA THR A 197 -15.60 -7.31 -8.70
C THR A 197 -15.18 -8.74 -9.01
N PRO A 198 -15.98 -9.77 -8.67
CA PRO A 198 -15.67 -11.12 -9.11
C PRO A 198 -15.55 -11.11 -10.63
N LEU A 199 -14.45 -11.63 -11.16
CA LEU A 199 -14.32 -11.88 -12.59
C LEU A 199 -15.57 -12.66 -13.02
N PRO A 200 -16.25 -12.29 -14.13
CA PRO A 200 -17.21 -13.19 -14.72
C PRO A 200 -16.46 -14.51 -14.90
N GLN A 201 -16.92 -15.57 -14.23
CA GLN A 201 -16.44 -16.91 -14.55
C GLN A 201 -16.67 -17.04 -16.04
N ASP A 202 -15.63 -17.37 -16.80
CA ASP A 202 -15.74 -17.62 -18.23
C ASP A 202 -16.95 -18.55 -18.41
N GLU A 203 -18.08 -18.01 -18.85
CA GLU A 203 -19.12 -18.83 -19.43
C GLU A 203 -18.40 -19.50 -20.59
N GLU A 204 -18.28 -20.83 -20.56
CA GLU A 204 -17.66 -21.61 -21.62
C GLU A 204 -18.25 -21.16 -22.96
N ILE A 205 -17.55 -20.26 -23.66
CA ILE A 205 -17.95 -19.82 -24.99
C ILE A 205 -17.69 -21.02 -25.88
N GLU A 206 -18.76 -21.73 -26.23
CA GLU A 206 -18.76 -22.74 -27.28
C GLU A 206 -18.02 -22.17 -28.50
N SER A 207 -16.99 -22.91 -28.90
CA SER A 207 -16.06 -22.59 -29.97
C SER A 207 -16.77 -22.22 -31.28
N ALA A 208 -16.48 -21.05 -31.83
CA ALA A 208 -16.63 -20.80 -33.26
C ALA A 208 -15.59 -19.79 -33.78
N ASN A 209 -14.58 -20.36 -34.44
CA ASN A 209 -13.81 -19.85 -35.59
C ASN A 209 -12.63 -18.85 -35.39
N GLU A 210 -11.45 -19.45 -35.54
CA GLU A 210 -10.12 -18.99 -36.02
C GLU A 210 -9.85 -17.52 -36.46
N ALA A 211 -8.88 -16.93 -35.73
CA ALA A 211 -7.63 -16.22 -36.15
C ALA A 211 -7.66 -14.78 -36.77
N PRO A 212 -6.54 -13.99 -36.69
CA PRO A 212 -5.20 -14.30 -36.17
C PRO A 212 -4.63 -13.35 -35.09
N GLU A 213 -3.55 -13.84 -34.50
CA GLU A 213 -2.77 -13.36 -33.35
C GLU A 213 -2.15 -11.96 -33.53
N SER A 214 -2.28 -11.11 -32.50
CA SER A 214 -1.34 -10.00 -32.27
C SER A 214 -0.58 -10.26 -30.98
N SER A 215 0.68 -10.68 -31.14
CA SER A 215 1.64 -10.99 -30.08
C SER A 215 2.03 -9.72 -29.33
N TRP A 216 1.42 -9.48 -28.17
CA TRP A 216 1.93 -8.52 -27.19
C TRP A 216 2.98 -9.24 -26.34
N SER A 217 4.26 -9.08 -26.72
CA SER A 217 5.37 -9.72 -26.02
C SER A 217 5.78 -8.93 -24.78
N LEU A 218 5.84 -9.64 -23.64
CA LEU A 218 6.39 -9.24 -22.32
C LEU A 218 7.72 -8.47 -22.38
N THR A 219 8.50 -8.64 -23.44
CA THR A 219 9.80 -8.01 -23.62
C THR A 219 9.74 -6.49 -23.81
N ASN A 220 8.65 -5.95 -24.36
CA ASN A 220 8.56 -4.51 -24.64
C ASN A 220 8.26 -3.68 -23.38
N PHE A 221 7.65 -4.27 -22.36
CA PHE A 221 7.29 -3.57 -21.11
C PHE A 221 8.49 -3.40 -20.16
N ILE A 222 9.36 -4.42 -20.07
CA ILE A 222 10.57 -4.35 -19.24
C ILE A 222 11.52 -3.26 -19.76
N GLN A 223 11.63 -3.10 -21.08
CA GLN A 223 12.53 -2.11 -21.67
C GLN A 223 12.08 -0.67 -21.37
N ASN A 224 10.78 -0.38 -21.54
CA ASN A 224 10.25 0.97 -21.31
C ASN A 224 10.29 1.41 -19.84
N THR A 225 10.17 0.45 -18.90
CA THR A 225 10.20 0.74 -17.46
C THR A 225 11.63 0.98 -16.95
N VAL A 226 12.61 0.24 -17.49
CA VAL A 226 14.03 0.38 -17.09
C VAL A 226 14.64 1.67 -17.64
N ASP A 227 14.26 2.09 -18.85
CA ASP A 227 14.80 3.31 -19.45
C ASP A 227 14.26 4.60 -18.79
N SER A 228 13.05 4.57 -18.22
CA SER A 228 12.50 5.70 -17.47
C SER A 228 13.15 5.89 -16.09
N ILE A 229 13.71 4.83 -15.48
CA ILE A 229 14.39 4.89 -14.18
C ILE A 229 15.82 5.44 -14.31
N ARG A 230 16.47 5.22 -15.47
CA ARG A 230 17.83 5.73 -15.74
C ARG A 230 17.89 7.23 -16.02
N ALA A 231 16.77 7.87 -16.35
CA ALA A 231 16.73 9.29 -16.73
C ALA A 231 16.55 10.28 -15.56
N SER A 232 16.31 9.80 -14.34
CA SER A 232 15.90 10.65 -13.20
C SER A 232 16.81 10.60 -11.97
N LEU A 233 18.05 10.13 -12.09
CA LEU A 233 19.06 10.26 -11.04
C LEU A 233 20.15 11.26 -11.46
N PRO A 234 20.39 12.35 -10.71
CA PRO A 234 21.61 13.12 -10.86
C PRO A 234 22.80 12.30 -10.31
N LEU A 235 23.94 12.40 -11.01
CA LEU A 235 25.25 11.92 -10.55
C LEU A 235 25.64 12.50 -9.18
#